data_AF-A0AAN9H374-F1
#
_entry.id   AF-A0AAN9H374-F1
#
_cell.length_a   1.000
_cell.length_b   1.000
_cell.length_c   1.000
_cell.angle_alpha   90.00
_cell.angle_beta   90.00
_cell.angle_gamma   90.00
#
_symmetry.space_group_name_H-M   'P 1'
#
loop_
_entity.id
_entity.type
_entity.pdbx_description
1 polymer ?
#
loop_
_entity_poly.entity_id
_entity_poly.type
_entity_poly.pdbx_seq_one_letter_code
_entity_poly.pdbx_strand_id
1 'polypeptide(L)'
;MHVCIGAGTHLFVETGLSDLAVGLILLSSSLLVLCTCLLLLVKLLNSLLRGQVAKAIQKIINTDFPFPLGWLTGYLAILVGAGMTFVVQSSSVFTSAITPLIGIGVISIERAYPLTLGSNIGTTTTAIVAALASPGDKLAAAFHVALCHFIFNILGILLWYPVPLSHLPIRMARFLGERTAKYRWFAVLYLILCFLLLPSIVFALSMAGWQVLLGICVPCVALLLCIVVVNRLQSQKPHLLPAWLQTWDHLPLWMHSLKPLDTIITRVTLCCRKARNSDQGRTSPEDLPQLTEYEKNHAPMAQNSPTLIYDYETETGAVFDSLDGKSSML
;
A
#
# COMPACT_ATOMS: atom_id res chain seq x y z
N MET A 1 35.11 17.87 13.97
CA MET A 1 33.93 18.76 13.98
C MET A 1 33.80 19.29 15.41
N HIS A 2 34.30 20.49 15.69
CA HIS A 2 34.35 21.04 17.05
C HIS A 2 33.06 21.81 17.33
N VAL A 3 32.26 21.33 18.28
CA VAL A 3 31.07 22.05 18.76
C VAL A 3 31.54 23.09 19.79
N CYS A 4 31.58 24.36 19.39
CA CYS A 4 31.90 25.49 20.27
C CYS A 4 30.61 26.03 20.92
N ILE A 5 30.58 26.12 22.25
CA ILE A 5 29.46 26.72 23.01
C ILE A 5 29.70 28.21 23.32
N GLY A 6 30.92 28.71 23.08
CA GLY A 6 31.28 30.12 23.23
C GLY A 6 32.71 30.37 22.78
N ALA A 7 33.16 31.62 22.88
CA ALA A 7 34.51 32.04 22.47
C ALA A 7 35.59 31.22 23.22
N GLY A 8 36.12 30.20 22.56
CA GLY A 8 37.28 29.42 23.02
C GLY A 8 37.00 28.18 23.87
N THR A 9 35.75 27.85 24.21
CA THR A 9 35.43 26.67 25.02
C THR A 9 34.76 25.57 24.18
N HIS A 10 35.48 24.45 23.97
CA HIS A 10 34.88 23.24 23.38
C HIS A 10 34.17 22.42 24.45
N LEU A 11 33.09 21.73 24.07
CA LEU A 11 32.20 20.98 24.97
C LEU A 11 32.91 19.92 25.84
N PHE A 12 34.11 19.49 25.47
CA PHE A 12 34.86 18.39 26.10
C PHE A 12 36.29 18.77 26.53
N VAL A 13 36.64 20.07 26.64
CA VAL A 13 38.03 20.49 26.94
C VAL A 13 38.53 20.01 28.32
N GLU A 14 37.64 19.84 29.31
CA GLU A 14 38.02 19.41 30.67
C GLU A 14 37.66 17.96 30.99
N THR A 15 37.19 17.18 30.01
CA THR A 15 36.83 15.78 30.27
C THR A 15 38.04 14.87 30.06
N GLY A 16 38.41 14.05 31.05
CA GLY A 16 39.48 13.04 30.94
C GLY A 16 39.14 11.85 30.02
N LEU A 17 38.24 12.02 29.06
CA LEU A 17 37.76 11.00 28.14
C LEU A 17 38.66 10.92 26.91
N SER A 18 38.83 9.72 26.35
CA SER A 18 39.58 9.55 25.10
C SER A 18 38.83 10.17 23.91
N ASP A 19 39.56 10.63 22.90
CA ASP A 19 39.01 11.22 21.67
C ASP A 19 37.98 10.31 20.98
N LEU A 20 38.18 8.98 21.08
CA LEU A 20 37.25 7.97 20.57
C LEU A 20 35.93 7.95 21.34
N ALA A 21 35.98 8.08 22.68
CA ALA A 21 34.78 8.16 23.50
C ALA A 21 33.97 9.45 23.21
N VAL A 22 34.67 10.59 23.07
CA VAL A 22 34.04 11.86 22.70
C VAL A 22 33.41 11.78 21.31
N GLY A 23 34.09 11.18 20.33
CA GLY A 23 33.56 10.96 18.99
C GLY A 23 32.29 10.09 18.99
N LEU A 24 32.28 9.01 19.78
CA LEU A 24 31.14 8.09 19.86
C LEU A 24 29.92 8.72 20.56
N ILE A 25 30.15 9.57 21.57
CA ILE A 25 29.09 10.36 22.24
C ILE A 25 28.49 11.40 21.28
N LEU A 26 29.32 12.11 20.52
CA LEU A 26 28.85 13.09 19.52
C LEU A 26 28.09 12.43 18.37
N LEU A 27 28.57 11.27 17.88
CA LEU A 27 27.86 10.49 16.87
C LEU A 27 26.50 10.01 17.39
N SER A 28 26.47 9.44 18.60
CA SER A 28 25.24 8.91 19.20
C SER A 28 24.22 10.03 19.47
N SER A 29 24.67 11.18 19.98
CA SER A 29 23.79 12.31 20.27
C SER A 29 23.25 12.97 18.99
N SER A 30 24.08 13.18 17.96
CA SER A 30 23.63 13.70 16.67
C SER A 30 22.66 12.76 15.96
N LEU A 31 22.90 11.45 15.99
CA LEU A 31 21.99 10.45 15.45
C LEU A 31 20.65 10.43 16.19
N LEU A 32 20.68 10.56 17.52
CA LEU A 32 19.46 10.59 18.35
C LEU A 32 18.65 11.87 18.12
N VAL A 33 19.30 13.03 18.03
CA VAL A 33 18.65 14.30 17.68
C VAL A 33 18.06 14.24 16.27
N LEU A 34 18.80 13.75 15.29
CA LEU A 34 18.33 13.59 13.91
C LEU A 34 17.13 12.62 13.84
N CYS A 35 17.20 11.49 14.52
CA CYS A 35 16.13 10.51 14.60
C CYS A 35 14.87 11.11 15.27
N THR A 36 15.05 11.78 16.40
CA THR A 36 13.95 12.45 17.13
C THR A 36 13.32 13.56 16.29
N CYS A 37 14.13 14.37 15.61
CA CYS A 37 13.67 15.42 14.70
C CYS A 37 12.84 14.83 13.56
N LEU A 38 13.31 13.75 12.92
CA LEU A 38 12.60 13.06 11.85
C LEU A 38 11.25 12.49 12.33
N LEU A 39 11.23 11.86 13.52
CA LEU A 39 9.99 11.31 14.09
C LEU A 39 9.00 12.40 14.47
N LEU A 40 9.46 13.50 15.08
CA LEU A 40 8.61 14.65 15.41
C LEU A 40 8.06 15.31 14.15
N LEU A 41 8.90 15.49 13.12
CA LEU A 41 8.47 16.01 11.82
C LEU A 41 7.36 15.13 11.23
N VAL A 42 7.56 13.82 11.15
CA VAL A 42 6.55 12.87 10.65
C VAL A 42 5.27 12.93 11.48
N LYS A 43 5.37 13.01 12.81
CA LYS A 43 4.22 13.04 13.71
C LYS A 43 3.43 14.36 13.59
N LEU A 44 4.12 15.48 13.48
CA LEU A 44 3.52 16.80 13.23
C LEU A 44 2.83 16.82 11.87
N LEU A 45 3.51 16.35 10.83
CA LEU A 45 2.96 16.27 9.48
C LEU A 45 1.70 15.39 9.43
N ASN A 46 1.70 14.23 10.10
CA ASN A 46 0.53 13.34 10.16
C ASN A 46 -0.63 13.94 10.98
N SER A 47 -0.32 14.68 12.05
CA SER A 47 -1.30 15.41 12.86
C SER A 47 -1.96 16.56 12.09
N LEU A 48 -1.16 17.38 11.39
CA LEU A 48 -1.64 18.50 10.58
C LEU A 48 -2.51 18.02 9.42
N LEU A 49 -2.12 16.92 8.78
CA LEU A 49 -2.87 16.36 7.67
C LEU A 49 -4.20 15.73 8.09
N ARG A 50 -4.26 15.07 9.25
CA ARG A 50 -5.52 14.51 9.80
C ARG A 50 -6.50 15.59 10.26
N GLY A 51 -6.03 16.81 10.52
CA GLY A 51 -6.85 17.93 10.99
C GLY A 51 -7.49 18.75 9.87
N GLN A 52 -7.08 20.02 9.75
CA GLN A 52 -7.69 21.02 8.87
C GLN A 52 -7.48 20.70 7.38
N VAL A 53 -6.37 20.08 7.04
CA VAL A 53 -6.03 19.77 5.65
C VAL A 53 -6.93 18.67 5.07
N ALA A 54 -7.18 17.58 5.81
CA ALA A 54 -8.15 16.57 5.41
C ALA A 54 -9.53 17.19 5.15
N LYS A 55 -9.98 18.11 6.01
CA LYS A 55 -11.25 18.83 5.82
C LYS A 55 -11.24 19.76 4.59
N ALA A 56 -10.12 20.45 4.32
CA ALA A 56 -9.96 21.30 3.14
C ALA A 56 -9.96 20.47 1.85
N ILE A 57 -9.21 19.37 1.84
CA ILE A 57 -9.17 18.38 0.76
C ILE A 57 -10.58 17.83 0.51
N GLN A 58 -11.30 17.43 1.57
CA GLN A 58 -12.69 16.98 1.47
C GLN A 58 -13.62 18.04 0.86
N LYS A 59 -13.52 19.30 1.32
CA LYS A 59 -14.35 20.39 0.81
C LYS A 59 -14.12 20.62 -0.69
N ILE A 60 -12.86 20.60 -1.12
CA ILE A 60 -12.50 20.84 -2.53
C ILE A 60 -12.87 19.62 -3.40
N ILE A 61 -12.69 18.40 -2.90
CA ILE A 61 -13.00 17.17 -3.64
C ILE A 61 -14.50 16.94 -3.78
N ASN A 62 -15.29 17.24 -2.75
CA ASN A 62 -16.75 17.11 -2.79
C ASN A 62 -17.42 18.28 -3.51
N THR A 63 -16.66 19.28 -3.95
CA THR A 63 -17.17 20.32 -4.85
C THR A 63 -17.27 19.70 -6.24
N ASP A 64 -18.40 19.07 -6.53
CA ASP A 64 -18.71 18.59 -7.86
C ASP A 64 -19.14 19.76 -8.74
N PHE A 65 -18.38 19.98 -9.81
CA PHE A 65 -18.79 20.94 -10.83
C PHE A 65 -19.96 20.36 -11.62
N PRO A 66 -21.07 21.11 -11.79
CA PRO A 66 -22.19 20.66 -12.60
C PRO A 66 -21.79 20.49 -14.07
N PHE A 67 -22.54 19.66 -14.79
CA PHE A 67 -22.38 19.47 -16.23
C PHE A 67 -22.43 20.84 -16.96
N PRO A 68 -21.52 21.15 -17.90
CA PRO A 68 -20.58 20.26 -18.63
C PRO A 68 -19.14 20.19 -18.07
N LEU A 69 -18.85 20.81 -16.93
CA LEU A 69 -17.47 20.98 -16.41
C LEU A 69 -16.99 19.82 -15.50
N GLY A 70 -17.69 18.68 -15.51
CA GLY A 70 -17.36 17.54 -14.65
C GLY A 70 -15.93 17.00 -14.84
N TRP A 71 -15.36 17.12 -16.05
CA TRP A 71 -13.98 16.74 -16.34
C TRP A 71 -12.95 17.58 -15.57
N LEU A 72 -13.28 18.84 -15.25
CA LEU A 72 -12.40 19.76 -14.54
C LEU A 72 -12.17 19.33 -13.09
N THR A 73 -13.12 18.60 -12.49
CA THR A 73 -12.98 18.07 -11.11
C THR A 73 -11.71 17.25 -10.93
N GLY A 74 -11.38 16.42 -11.93
CA GLY A 74 -10.20 15.58 -11.94
C GLY A 74 -8.88 16.37 -12.03
N TYR A 75 -8.84 17.37 -12.91
CA TYR A 75 -7.68 18.27 -13.03
C TYR A 75 -7.50 19.16 -11.81
N LEU A 76 -8.59 19.62 -11.20
CA LEU A 76 -8.55 20.33 -9.92
C LEU A 76 -7.98 19.43 -8.83
N ALA A 77 -8.37 18.16 -8.77
CA ALA A 77 -7.80 17.19 -7.83
C ALA A 77 -6.30 16.97 -8.06
N ILE A 78 -5.82 16.94 -9.31
CA ILE A 78 -4.39 16.92 -9.62
C ILE A 78 -3.69 18.17 -9.07
N LEU A 79 -4.25 19.37 -9.30
CA LEU A 79 -3.67 20.62 -8.79
C LEU A 79 -3.64 20.67 -7.25
N VAL A 80 -4.70 20.21 -6.60
CA VAL A 80 -4.77 20.10 -5.13
C VAL A 80 -3.70 19.13 -4.62
N GLY A 81 -3.58 17.94 -5.22
CA GLY A 81 -2.55 16.98 -4.84
C GLY A 81 -1.12 17.54 -5.00
N ALA A 82 -0.87 18.26 -6.09
CA ALA A 82 0.42 18.89 -6.37
C ALA A 82 0.73 20.00 -5.37
N GLY A 83 -0.22 20.92 -5.14
CA GLY A 83 -0.07 22.02 -4.19
C GLY A 83 0.10 21.53 -2.76
N MET A 84 -0.70 20.54 -2.35
CA MET A 84 -0.58 19.93 -1.03
C MET A 84 0.80 19.31 -0.81
N THR A 85 1.30 18.57 -1.79
CA THR A 85 2.61 17.93 -1.69
C THR A 85 3.75 18.95 -1.75
N PHE A 86 3.60 20.02 -2.50
CA PHE A 86 4.56 21.13 -2.53
C PHE A 86 4.65 21.83 -1.16
N VAL A 87 3.51 22.10 -0.52
CA VAL A 87 3.47 22.74 0.82
C VAL A 87 4.03 21.82 1.90
N VAL A 88 3.63 20.54 1.88
CA VAL A 88 4.01 19.54 2.88
C VAL A 88 5.43 19.01 2.64
N GLN A 89 5.94 19.14 1.41
CA GLN A 89 7.21 18.58 0.93
C GLN A 89 7.38 17.07 1.15
N SER A 90 6.29 16.35 1.40
CA SER A 90 6.32 14.91 1.66
C SER A 90 5.10 14.23 1.06
N SER A 91 5.33 13.48 -0.02
CA SER A 91 4.29 12.70 -0.68
C SER A 91 3.87 11.47 0.12
N SER A 92 4.75 10.88 0.94
CA SER A 92 4.40 9.75 1.81
C SER A 92 3.43 10.17 2.92
N VAL A 93 3.64 11.35 3.49
CA VAL A 93 2.74 11.98 4.45
C VAL A 93 1.38 12.27 3.81
N PHE A 94 1.35 12.87 2.60
CA PHE A 94 0.12 13.09 1.85
C PHE A 94 -0.66 11.78 1.61
N THR A 95 0.01 10.76 1.05
CA THR A 95 -0.59 9.46 0.76
C THR A 95 -1.09 8.76 2.03
N SER A 96 -0.36 8.88 3.15
CA SER A 96 -0.74 8.31 4.45
C SER A 96 -1.96 8.99 5.06
N ALA A 97 -2.21 10.26 4.75
CA ALA A 97 -3.39 10.97 5.22
C ALA A 97 -4.65 10.65 4.41
N ILE A 98 -4.52 10.50 3.09
CA ILE A 98 -5.66 10.16 2.24
C ILE A 98 -6.06 8.68 2.35
N THR A 99 -5.12 7.77 2.65
CA THR A 99 -5.38 6.32 2.69
C THR A 99 -6.47 5.94 3.71
N PRO A 100 -6.45 6.43 4.97
CA PRO A 100 -7.54 6.19 5.91
C PRO A 100 -8.88 6.76 5.44
N LEU A 101 -8.88 7.94 4.79
CA LEU A 101 -10.10 8.57 4.25
C LEU A 101 -10.73 7.74 3.14
N ILE A 102 -9.91 7.07 2.33
CA ILE A 102 -10.38 6.08 1.35
C ILE A 102 -10.94 4.84 2.05
N GLY A 103 -10.25 4.37 3.10
CA GLY A 103 -10.67 3.20 3.89
C GLY A 103 -12.02 3.37 4.59
N ILE A 104 -12.35 4.58 5.05
CA ILE A 104 -13.66 4.91 5.65
C ILE A 104 -14.71 5.38 4.62
N GLY A 105 -14.37 5.37 3.33
CA GLY A 105 -15.29 5.74 2.23
C GLY A 105 -15.55 7.24 2.05
N VAL A 106 -14.82 8.11 2.75
CA VAL A 106 -14.96 9.58 2.63
C VAL A 106 -14.39 10.08 1.30
N ILE A 107 -13.35 9.44 0.78
CA ILE A 107 -12.79 9.74 -0.54
C ILE A 107 -12.90 8.47 -1.38
N SER A 108 -13.55 8.55 -2.55
CA SER A 108 -13.60 7.42 -3.47
C SER A 108 -12.23 7.16 -4.11
N ILE A 109 -11.97 5.89 -4.50
CA ILE A 109 -10.72 5.52 -5.19
C ILE A 109 -10.56 6.31 -6.51
N GLU A 110 -11.68 6.64 -7.15
CA GLU A 110 -11.74 7.46 -8.37
C GLU A 110 -11.23 8.88 -8.15
N ARG A 111 -11.46 9.47 -6.96
CA ARG A 111 -10.93 10.79 -6.58
C ARG A 111 -9.51 10.70 -6.02
N ALA A 112 -9.15 9.59 -5.37
CA ALA A 112 -7.81 9.34 -4.87
C ALA A 112 -6.77 9.22 -6.00
N TYR A 113 -7.15 8.67 -7.16
CA TYR A 113 -6.27 8.52 -8.30
C TYR A 113 -5.69 9.85 -8.81
N PRO A 114 -6.48 10.85 -9.25
CA PRO A 114 -5.95 12.15 -9.68
C PRO A 114 -5.20 12.91 -8.57
N LEU A 115 -5.61 12.80 -7.29
CA LEU A 115 -4.87 13.37 -6.17
C LEU A 115 -3.44 12.80 -6.07
N THR A 116 -3.31 11.49 -6.26
CA THR A 116 -2.01 10.80 -6.20
C THR A 116 -1.13 11.20 -7.39
N LEU A 117 -1.71 11.34 -8.59
CA LEU A 117 -0.99 11.88 -9.75
C LEU A 117 -0.49 13.30 -9.49
N GLY A 118 -1.34 14.14 -8.90
CA GLY A 118 -0.96 15.48 -8.44
C GLY A 118 0.20 15.47 -7.45
N SER A 119 0.15 14.60 -6.44
CA SER A 119 1.22 14.45 -5.44
C SER A 119 2.59 14.11 -6.07
N ASN A 120 2.60 13.28 -7.13
CA ASN A 120 3.82 12.98 -7.86
C ASN A 120 4.39 14.23 -8.57
N ILE A 121 3.53 15.07 -9.16
CA ILE A 121 3.95 16.37 -9.72
C ILE A 121 4.59 17.22 -8.63
N GLY A 122 3.91 17.37 -7.48
CA GLY A 122 4.42 18.15 -6.35
C GLY A 122 5.80 17.68 -5.88
N THR A 123 6.02 16.37 -5.81
CA THR A 123 7.32 15.77 -5.46
C THR A 123 8.42 16.19 -6.44
N THR A 124 8.13 16.15 -7.74
CA THR A 124 9.09 16.57 -8.77
C THR A 124 9.33 18.08 -8.79
N THR A 125 8.34 18.90 -8.46
CA THR A 125 8.52 20.35 -8.24
C THR A 125 9.46 20.62 -7.07
N THR A 126 9.30 19.90 -5.96
CA THR A 126 10.21 20.01 -4.81
C THR A 126 11.63 19.61 -5.18
N ALA A 127 11.80 18.58 -6.02
CA ALA A 127 13.11 18.18 -6.53
C ALA A 127 13.78 19.30 -7.38
N ILE A 128 13.00 20.05 -8.17
CA ILE A 128 13.51 21.21 -8.91
C ILE A 128 13.99 22.30 -7.94
N VAL A 129 13.21 22.63 -6.92
CA VAL A 129 13.61 23.63 -5.91
C VAL A 129 14.87 23.19 -5.16
N ALA A 130 14.95 21.91 -4.79
CA ALA A 130 16.14 21.35 -4.15
C ALA A 130 17.37 21.36 -5.06
N ALA A 131 17.19 21.10 -6.36
CA ALA A 131 18.26 21.18 -7.34
C ALA A 131 18.79 22.62 -7.48
N LEU A 132 17.91 23.63 -7.46
CA LEU A 132 18.31 25.05 -7.50
C LEU A 132 19.09 25.50 -6.26
N ALA A 133 18.92 24.81 -5.13
CA ALA A 133 19.70 25.05 -3.92
C ALA A 133 21.05 24.32 -3.90
N SER A 134 21.38 23.55 -4.95
CA SER A 134 22.63 22.80 -5.01
C SER A 134 23.84 23.69 -5.31
N PRO A 135 25.04 23.36 -4.78
CA PRO A 135 26.29 24.05 -5.11
C PRO A 135 26.54 24.17 -6.62
N GLY A 136 27.18 25.26 -7.07
CA GLY A 136 27.31 25.61 -8.48
C GLY A 136 28.02 24.56 -9.36
N ASP A 137 28.92 23.77 -8.78
CA ASP A 137 29.60 22.64 -9.42
C ASP A 137 28.67 21.47 -9.74
N LYS A 138 27.56 21.31 -9.01
CA LYS A 138 26.57 20.23 -9.18
C LYS A 138 25.21 20.72 -9.68
N LEU A 139 24.99 22.03 -9.70
CA LEU A 139 23.73 22.67 -10.08
C LEU A 139 23.20 22.16 -11.42
N ALA A 140 24.04 22.17 -12.47
CA ALA A 140 23.62 21.75 -13.81
C ALA A 140 23.18 20.28 -13.84
N ALA A 141 23.93 19.38 -13.18
CA ALA A 141 23.61 17.97 -13.12
C ALA A 141 22.33 17.70 -12.30
N ALA A 142 22.22 18.30 -11.11
CA ALA A 142 21.06 18.16 -10.24
C ALA A 142 19.78 18.69 -10.92
N PHE A 143 19.88 19.84 -11.58
CA PHE A 143 18.75 20.47 -12.26
C PHE A 143 18.30 19.67 -13.49
N HIS A 144 19.23 19.13 -14.28
CA HIS A 144 18.89 18.24 -15.39
C HIS A 144 18.12 17.01 -14.91
N VAL A 145 18.60 16.33 -13.86
CA VAL A 145 17.92 15.16 -13.31
C VAL A 145 16.51 15.53 -12.80
N ALA A 146 16.39 16.63 -12.04
CA ALA A 146 15.10 17.10 -11.54
C ALA A 146 14.11 17.42 -12.68
N LEU A 147 14.57 18.07 -13.75
CA LEU A 147 13.77 18.42 -14.92
C LEU A 147 13.35 17.17 -15.71
N CYS A 148 14.24 16.19 -15.88
CA CYS A 148 13.89 14.90 -16.47
C CYS A 148 12.75 14.22 -15.69
N HIS A 149 12.84 14.17 -14.35
CA HIS A 149 11.79 13.59 -13.51
C HIS A 149 10.47 14.36 -13.61
N PHE A 150 10.51 15.69 -13.62
CA PHE A 150 9.33 16.55 -13.74
C PHE A 150 8.63 16.35 -15.09
N ILE A 151 9.37 16.45 -16.18
CA ILE A 151 8.82 16.27 -17.54
C ILE A 151 8.29 14.85 -17.71
N PHE A 152 9.02 13.82 -17.24
CA PHE A 152 8.56 12.44 -17.31
C PHE A 152 7.21 12.24 -16.59
N ASN A 153 7.05 12.82 -15.40
CA ASN A 153 5.78 12.73 -14.65
C ASN A 153 4.65 13.48 -15.37
N ILE A 154 4.90 14.70 -15.85
CA ILE A 154 3.89 15.49 -16.57
C ILE A 154 3.46 14.81 -17.87
N LEU A 155 4.41 14.34 -18.69
CA LEU A 155 4.11 13.63 -19.93
C LEU A 155 3.39 12.30 -19.64
N GLY A 156 3.81 11.57 -18.62
CA GLY A 156 3.14 10.33 -18.20
C GLY A 156 1.68 10.58 -17.80
N ILE A 157 1.41 11.64 -17.03
CA ILE A 157 0.05 12.03 -16.65
C ILE A 157 -0.75 12.46 -17.88
N LEU A 158 -0.18 13.30 -18.75
CA LEU A 158 -0.88 13.77 -19.95
C LEU A 158 -1.18 12.63 -20.93
N LEU A 159 -0.31 11.63 -21.02
CA LEU A 159 -0.51 10.45 -21.86
C LEU A 159 -1.55 9.50 -21.30
N TRP A 160 -1.47 9.20 -20.00
CA TRP A 160 -2.31 8.17 -19.38
C TRP A 160 -3.63 8.74 -18.84
N TYR A 161 -3.64 9.86 -18.13
CA TYR A 161 -4.85 10.35 -17.44
C TYR A 161 -6.06 10.64 -18.36
N PRO A 162 -5.91 11.29 -19.54
CA PRO A 162 -7.05 11.64 -20.39
C PRO A 162 -7.66 10.45 -21.14
N VAL A 163 -6.91 9.36 -21.34
CA VAL A 163 -7.33 8.24 -22.19
C VAL A 163 -8.27 7.31 -21.40
N PRO A 164 -9.54 7.09 -21.79
CA PRO A 164 -10.48 6.27 -21.00
C PRO A 164 -10.05 4.81 -20.79
N LEU A 165 -9.17 4.29 -21.64
CA LEU A 165 -8.60 2.95 -21.49
C LEU A 165 -7.63 2.84 -20.30
N SER A 166 -7.14 3.97 -19.78
CA SER A 166 -6.15 4.07 -18.72
C SER A 166 -6.70 3.94 -17.31
N HIS A 167 -8.01 3.79 -17.09
CA HIS A 167 -8.59 3.52 -15.76
C HIS A 167 -8.17 2.14 -15.18
N LEU A 168 -7.20 1.47 -15.80
CA LEU A 168 -6.55 0.25 -15.34
C LEU A 168 -6.04 0.33 -13.89
N PRO A 169 -5.31 1.37 -13.44
CA PRO A 169 -4.82 1.45 -12.07
C PRO A 169 -5.93 1.40 -11.02
N ILE A 170 -7.09 2.02 -11.29
CA ILE A 170 -8.25 1.97 -10.40
C ILE A 170 -8.81 0.55 -10.31
N ARG A 171 -8.93 -0.14 -11.45
CA ARG A 171 -9.40 -1.54 -11.49
C ARG A 171 -8.42 -2.48 -10.80
N MET A 172 -7.12 -2.29 -11.02
CA MET A 172 -6.06 -3.07 -10.39
C MET A 172 -6.04 -2.84 -8.88
N ALA A 173 -6.19 -1.59 -8.43
CA ALA A 173 -6.27 -1.26 -7.00
C ALA A 173 -7.46 -1.93 -6.32
N ARG A 174 -8.66 -1.88 -6.94
CA ARG A 174 -9.86 -2.57 -6.45
C ARG A 174 -9.66 -4.08 -6.40
N PHE A 175 -9.19 -4.68 -7.49
CA PHE A 175 -8.91 -6.12 -7.56
C PHE A 175 -7.90 -6.58 -6.50
N LEU A 176 -6.78 -5.86 -6.37
CA LEU A 176 -5.73 -6.18 -5.42
C LEU A 176 -6.23 -6.04 -3.97
N GLY A 177 -7.02 -4.99 -3.70
CA GLY A 177 -7.65 -4.75 -2.39
C GLY A 177 -8.63 -5.85 -2.00
N GLU A 178 -9.55 -6.22 -2.88
CA GLU A 178 -10.53 -7.30 -2.65
C GLU A 178 -9.86 -8.65 -2.40
N ARG A 179 -8.83 -8.99 -3.19
CA ARG A 179 -8.07 -10.24 -3.01
C ARG A 179 -7.26 -10.24 -1.73
N THR A 180 -6.68 -9.11 -1.35
CA THR A 180 -5.94 -8.95 -0.10
C THR A 180 -6.87 -9.05 1.12
N ALA A 181 -8.08 -8.49 1.02
CA ALA A 181 -9.08 -8.59 2.07
C ALA A 181 -9.51 -10.05 2.32
N LYS A 182 -9.62 -10.84 1.24
CA LYS A 182 -9.95 -12.27 1.31
C LYS A 182 -8.78 -13.14 1.77
N TYR A 183 -7.56 -12.87 1.27
CA TYR A 183 -6.37 -13.67 1.51
C TYR A 183 -5.26 -12.79 2.07
N ARG A 184 -5.14 -12.68 3.40
CA ARG A 184 -4.16 -11.77 4.03
C ARG A 184 -2.70 -12.07 3.63
N TRP A 185 -2.37 -13.34 3.39
CA TRP A 185 -1.04 -13.76 2.94
C TRP A 185 -0.71 -13.26 1.53
N PHE A 186 -1.73 -12.97 0.71
CA PHE A 186 -1.56 -12.46 -0.65
C PHE A 186 -0.89 -11.08 -0.65
N ALA A 187 -1.12 -10.24 0.36
CA ALA A 187 -0.39 -8.96 0.51
C ALA A 187 1.12 -9.18 0.67
N VAL A 188 1.51 -10.14 1.50
CA VAL A 188 2.93 -10.47 1.74
C VAL A 188 3.55 -11.03 0.47
N LEU A 189 2.85 -11.96 -0.21
CA LEU A 189 3.30 -12.47 -1.50
C LEU A 189 3.46 -11.35 -2.53
N TYR A 190 2.47 -10.45 -2.64
CA TYR A 190 2.52 -9.31 -3.55
C TYR A 190 3.72 -8.41 -3.27
N LEU A 191 4.01 -8.10 -2.00
CA LEU A 191 5.16 -7.31 -1.62
C LEU A 191 6.48 -8.01 -1.99
N ILE A 192 6.63 -9.28 -1.66
CA ILE A 192 7.83 -10.06 -2.02
C ILE A 192 7.99 -10.13 -3.53
N LEU A 193 6.92 -10.41 -4.27
CA LEU A 193 6.98 -10.58 -5.71
C LEU A 193 7.26 -9.25 -6.43
N CYS A 194 6.48 -8.21 -6.15
CA CYS A 194 6.53 -6.96 -6.91
C CYS A 194 7.63 -6.00 -6.45
N PHE A 195 8.00 -5.98 -5.17
CA PHE A 195 9.00 -5.04 -4.64
C PHE A 195 10.39 -5.67 -4.48
N LEU A 196 10.50 -6.99 -4.36
CA LEU A 196 11.79 -7.67 -4.20
C LEU A 196 12.15 -8.53 -5.41
N LEU A 197 11.34 -9.54 -5.72
CA LEU A 197 11.71 -10.57 -6.70
C LEU A 197 11.74 -10.01 -8.13
N LEU A 198 10.70 -9.28 -8.56
CA LEU A 198 10.62 -8.73 -9.91
C LEU A 198 11.74 -7.73 -10.19
N PRO A 199 12.00 -6.70 -9.35
CA PRO A 199 13.13 -5.80 -9.57
C PRO A 199 14.48 -6.53 -9.56
N SER A 200 14.64 -7.53 -8.68
CA SER A 200 15.88 -8.34 -8.63
C SER A 200 16.08 -9.17 -9.89
N ILE A 201 15.03 -9.78 -10.43
CA ILE A 201 15.08 -10.52 -11.70
C ILE A 201 15.41 -9.59 -12.85
N VAL A 202 14.74 -8.43 -12.95
CA VAL A 202 15.02 -7.44 -14.01
C VAL A 202 16.46 -6.94 -13.92
N PHE A 203 16.96 -6.67 -12.71
CA PHE A 203 18.35 -6.29 -12.48
C PHE A 203 19.34 -7.40 -12.88
N ALA A 204 19.08 -8.65 -12.48
CA ALA A 204 19.90 -9.80 -12.85
C ALA A 204 19.91 -10.04 -14.37
N LEU A 205 18.76 -9.90 -15.03
CA LEU A 205 18.64 -9.99 -16.49
C LEU A 205 19.38 -8.85 -17.20
N SER A 206 19.34 -7.64 -16.64
CA SER A 206 20.09 -6.49 -17.16
C SER A 206 21.60 -6.75 -17.12
N MET A 207 22.10 -7.38 -16.05
CA MET A 207 23.51 -7.77 -15.91
C MET A 207 23.93 -8.91 -16.85
N ALA A 208 23.00 -9.80 -17.22
CA ALA A 208 23.24 -10.91 -18.16
C ALA A 208 23.38 -10.46 -19.63
N GLY A 209 23.18 -9.17 -19.92
CA GLY A 209 23.33 -8.57 -21.24
C GLY A 209 22.03 -8.43 -22.02
N TRP A 210 22.01 -7.47 -22.95
CA TRP A 210 20.79 -7.08 -23.67
C TRP A 210 20.18 -8.22 -24.52
N GLN A 211 20.99 -9.18 -24.98
CA GLN A 211 20.54 -10.34 -25.76
C GLN A 211 19.68 -11.29 -24.92
N VAL A 212 20.11 -11.58 -23.68
CA VAL A 212 19.36 -12.44 -22.75
C VAL A 212 18.08 -11.72 -22.30
N LEU A 213 18.18 -10.42 -22.04
CA LEU A 213 17.03 -9.58 -21.72
C LEU A 213 15.97 -9.66 -22.82
N LEU A 214 16.34 -9.44 -24.09
CA LEU A 214 15.39 -9.56 -25.20
C LEU A 214 14.87 -10.99 -25.37
N GLY A 215 15.76 -11.99 -25.25
CA GLY A 215 15.40 -13.40 -25.39
C GLY A 215 14.34 -13.87 -24.41
N ILE A 216 14.27 -13.29 -23.21
CA ILE A 216 13.27 -13.64 -22.18
C ILE A 216 12.10 -12.65 -22.19
N CYS A 217 12.36 -11.34 -22.30
CA CYS A 217 11.30 -10.34 -22.27
C CYS A 217 10.38 -10.41 -23.49
N VAL A 218 10.91 -10.66 -24.69
CA VAL A 218 10.09 -10.70 -25.91
C VAL A 218 9.06 -11.84 -25.87
N PRO A 219 9.40 -13.10 -25.54
CA PRO A 219 8.41 -14.16 -25.37
C PRO A 219 7.41 -13.88 -24.24
N CYS A 220 7.85 -13.34 -23.11
CA CYS A 220 6.95 -13.00 -22.00
C CYS A 220 5.93 -11.92 -22.40
N VAL A 221 6.37 -10.87 -23.09
CA VAL A 221 5.48 -9.80 -23.58
C VAL A 221 4.56 -10.32 -24.68
N ALA A 222 5.07 -11.13 -25.60
CA ALA A 222 4.25 -11.76 -26.64
C ALA A 222 3.17 -12.68 -26.05
N LEU A 223 3.49 -13.45 -25.02
CA LEU A 223 2.55 -14.28 -24.29
C LEU A 223 1.47 -13.43 -23.60
N LEU A 224 1.87 -12.36 -22.90
CA LEU A 224 0.92 -11.44 -22.25
C LEU A 224 -0.01 -10.79 -23.28
N LEU A 225 0.52 -10.32 -24.41
CA LEU A 225 -0.28 -9.77 -25.51
C LEU A 225 -1.24 -10.81 -26.06
N CYS A 226 -0.78 -12.05 -26.27
CA CYS A 226 -1.62 -13.15 -26.73
C CYS A 226 -2.78 -13.40 -25.76
N ILE A 227 -2.51 -13.49 -24.46
CA ILE A 227 -3.54 -13.65 -23.42
C ILE A 227 -4.54 -12.50 -23.45
N VAL A 228 -4.07 -11.25 -23.55
CA VAL A 228 -4.95 -10.06 -23.61
C VAL A 228 -5.81 -10.08 -24.88
N VAL A 229 -5.24 -10.42 -26.03
CA VAL A 229 -5.95 -10.52 -27.31
C VAL A 229 -7.00 -11.63 -27.26
N VAL A 230 -6.65 -12.81 -26.75
CA VAL A 230 -7.57 -13.94 -26.57
C VAL A 230 -8.71 -13.54 -25.63
N ASN A 231 -8.43 -12.94 -24.46
CA ASN A 231 -9.47 -12.48 -23.54
C ASN A 231 -10.37 -11.40 -24.15
N ARG A 232 -9.81 -10.52 -25.00
CA ARG A 232 -10.59 -9.54 -25.76
C ARG A 232 -11.46 -10.17 -26.84
N LEU A 233 -10.94 -11.17 -27.55
CA LEU A 233 -11.69 -11.94 -28.55
C LEU A 233 -12.79 -12.79 -27.91
N GLN A 234 -12.54 -13.43 -26.77
CA GLN A 234 -13.54 -14.15 -25.98
C GLN A 234 -14.71 -13.23 -25.58
N SER A 235 -14.41 -11.99 -25.16
CA SER A 235 -15.44 -11.03 -24.71
C SER A 235 -16.19 -10.31 -25.83
N GLN A 236 -15.58 -10.11 -27.00
CA GLN A 236 -16.19 -9.35 -28.12
C GLN A 236 -16.78 -10.25 -29.21
N LYS A 237 -16.12 -11.37 -29.53
CA LYS A 237 -16.52 -12.28 -30.62
C LYS A 237 -16.10 -13.73 -30.34
N PRO A 238 -16.84 -14.46 -29.47
CA PRO A 238 -16.49 -15.82 -29.08
C PRO A 238 -16.53 -16.84 -30.23
N HIS A 239 -17.30 -16.56 -31.29
CA HIS A 239 -17.45 -17.44 -32.46
C HIS A 239 -16.21 -17.52 -33.38
N LEU A 240 -15.24 -16.61 -33.25
CA LEU A 240 -14.00 -16.59 -34.04
C LEU A 240 -12.88 -17.43 -33.41
N LEU A 241 -13.05 -17.91 -32.18
CA LEU A 241 -12.04 -18.68 -31.44
C LEU A 241 -12.35 -20.19 -31.51
N PRO A 242 -11.32 -21.06 -31.63
CA PRO A 242 -11.48 -22.50 -31.49
C PRO A 242 -12.08 -22.85 -30.12
N ALA A 243 -12.86 -23.93 -30.03
CA ALA A 243 -13.54 -24.33 -28.79
C ALA A 243 -12.60 -24.43 -27.57
N TRP A 244 -11.33 -24.84 -27.75
CA TRP A 244 -10.33 -24.94 -26.68
C TRP A 244 -9.86 -23.59 -26.11
N LEU A 245 -10.11 -22.48 -26.83
CA LEU A 245 -9.61 -21.13 -26.54
C LEU A 245 -10.77 -20.20 -26.16
N GLN A 246 -12.00 -20.73 -26.09
CA GLN A 246 -13.19 -19.98 -25.68
C GLN A 246 -13.33 -19.90 -24.16
N THR A 247 -12.91 -20.94 -23.43
CA THR A 247 -12.85 -20.94 -21.97
C THR A 247 -11.47 -21.39 -21.49
N TRP A 248 -11.03 -20.82 -20.37
CA TRP A 248 -9.74 -21.16 -19.78
C TRP A 248 -9.80 -22.41 -18.90
N ASP A 249 -10.94 -23.10 -18.82
CA ASP A 249 -11.25 -24.19 -17.87
C ASP A 249 -10.27 -25.37 -17.89
N HIS A 250 -9.51 -25.53 -18.98
CA HIS A 250 -8.45 -26.54 -19.11
C HIS A 250 -7.19 -26.23 -18.30
N LEU A 251 -7.02 -25.02 -17.77
CA LEU A 251 -5.87 -24.67 -16.93
C LEU A 251 -6.01 -25.27 -15.51
N PRO A 252 -4.88 -25.66 -14.88
CA PRO A 252 -4.89 -26.25 -13.55
C PRO A 252 -5.53 -25.31 -12.52
N LEU A 253 -6.25 -25.89 -11.56
CA LEU A 253 -7.07 -25.17 -10.54
C LEU A 253 -6.32 -24.05 -9.80
N TRP A 254 -5.01 -24.15 -9.66
CA TRP A 254 -4.14 -23.15 -9.03
C TRP A 254 -4.03 -21.84 -9.82
N MET A 255 -4.24 -21.88 -11.14
CA MET A 255 -4.28 -20.70 -12.00
C MET A 255 -5.66 -20.03 -12.03
N HIS A 256 -6.72 -20.75 -11.66
CA HIS A 256 -8.09 -20.21 -11.57
C HIS A 256 -8.49 -19.76 -10.17
N SER A 257 -7.92 -20.36 -9.13
CA SER A 257 -8.35 -20.15 -7.77
C SER A 257 -7.20 -20.21 -6.77
N LEU A 258 -7.15 -19.21 -5.89
CA LEU A 258 -6.20 -19.16 -4.78
C LEU A 258 -6.63 -20.02 -3.57
N LYS A 259 -7.86 -20.58 -3.58
CA LYS A 259 -8.43 -21.41 -2.50
C LYS A 259 -7.55 -22.60 -2.05
N PRO A 260 -6.98 -23.43 -2.95
CA PRO A 260 -6.15 -24.56 -2.52
C PRO A 260 -4.87 -24.10 -1.81
N LEU A 261 -4.24 -23.02 -2.31
CA LEU A 261 -3.03 -22.46 -1.74
C LEU A 261 -3.31 -21.84 -0.36
N ASP A 262 -4.46 -21.16 -0.22
CA ASP A 262 -4.92 -20.61 1.05
C ASP A 262 -5.14 -21.66 2.14
N THR A 263 -5.70 -22.82 1.78
CA THR A 263 -5.92 -23.94 2.72
C THR A 263 -4.58 -24.47 3.25
N ILE A 264 -3.57 -24.56 2.40
CA ILE A 264 -2.23 -25.03 2.76
C ILE A 264 -1.54 -24.01 3.67
N ILE A 265 -1.53 -22.72 3.29
CA ILE A 265 -0.91 -21.65 4.11
C ILE A 265 -1.59 -21.55 5.47
N THR A 266 -2.92 -21.64 5.52
CA THR A 266 -3.68 -21.60 6.78
C THR A 266 -3.34 -22.79 7.67
N ARG A 267 -3.21 -24.00 7.11
CA ARG A 267 -2.77 -25.18 7.88
C ARG A 267 -1.35 -25.01 8.42
N VAL A 268 -0.41 -24.54 7.60
CA VAL A 268 0.98 -24.32 8.02
C VAL A 268 1.06 -23.25 9.12
N THR A 269 0.38 -22.12 8.95
CA THR A 269 0.37 -21.03 9.94
C THR A 269 -0.34 -21.41 11.25
N LEU A 270 -1.43 -22.17 11.20
CA LEU A 270 -2.10 -22.70 12.39
C LEU A 270 -1.31 -23.81 13.07
N CYS A 271 -0.63 -24.69 12.33
CA CYS A 271 0.28 -25.69 12.89
C CYS A 271 1.44 -25.03 13.66
N CYS A 272 2.03 -23.95 13.11
CA CYS A 272 3.05 -23.18 13.81
C CYS A 272 2.49 -22.47 15.06
N ARG A 273 1.24 -22.00 15.04
CA ARG A 273 0.58 -21.40 16.21
C ARG A 273 0.26 -22.44 17.29
N LYS A 274 -0.18 -23.65 16.90
CA LYS A 274 -0.46 -24.76 17.81
C LYS A 274 0.83 -25.30 18.44
N ALA A 275 1.90 -25.48 17.66
CA ALA A 275 3.21 -25.87 18.16
C ALA A 275 3.80 -24.83 19.14
N ARG A 276 3.64 -23.54 18.86
CA ARG A 276 4.06 -22.44 19.76
C ARG A 276 3.27 -22.41 21.08
N ASN A 277 1.98 -22.74 21.07
CA ASN A 277 1.18 -22.84 22.30
C ASN A 277 1.46 -24.13 23.10
N SER A 278 1.89 -25.20 22.44
CA SER A 278 2.28 -26.45 23.12
C SER A 278 3.61 -26.33 23.88
N ASP A 279 4.48 -25.41 23.48
CA ASP A 279 5.76 -25.16 24.17
C ASP A 279 5.60 -24.24 25.40
N GLN A 280 4.56 -23.39 25.41
CA GLN A 280 4.26 -22.49 26.54
C GLN A 280 3.41 -23.16 27.65
N GLY A 281 2.96 -24.41 27.44
CA GLY A 281 2.09 -25.15 28.35
C GLY A 281 2.83 -26.06 29.35
N ARG A 282 4.14 -25.88 29.54
CA ARG A 282 4.96 -26.68 30.46
C ARG A 282 5.55 -25.83 31.58
N THR A 283 4.70 -25.08 32.28
CA THR A 283 4.99 -24.50 33.59
C THR A 283 3.97 -25.02 34.61
N SER A 284 4.49 -25.34 35.80
CA SER A 284 3.87 -26.04 36.93
C SER A 284 2.47 -25.54 37.32
N PRO A 285 1.56 -26.40 37.85
CA PRO A 285 0.21 -26.01 38.26
C PRO A 285 0.22 -25.31 39.63
N GLU A 286 0.83 -24.14 39.73
CA GLU A 286 0.70 -23.22 40.86
C GLU A 286 0.78 -21.80 40.30
N ASP A 287 -0.37 -21.24 39.89
CA ASP A 287 -0.66 -19.80 39.79
C ASP A 287 -1.94 -19.59 38.95
N LEU A 288 -3.10 -19.83 39.58
CA LEU A 288 -4.39 -19.31 39.11
C LEU A 288 -4.63 -17.97 39.80
N PRO A 289 -4.66 -16.82 39.10
CA PRO A 289 -5.12 -15.58 39.70
C PRO A 289 -6.61 -15.71 39.97
N GLN A 290 -6.99 -15.62 41.25
CA GLN A 290 -8.38 -15.45 41.66
C GLN A 290 -8.91 -14.14 41.08
N LEU A 291 -9.89 -14.23 40.17
CA LEU A 291 -10.65 -13.07 39.71
C LEU A 291 -11.43 -12.51 40.90
N THR A 292 -11.03 -11.34 41.39
CA THR A 292 -11.75 -10.61 42.43
C THR A 292 -13.04 -10.01 41.85
N GLU A 293 -14.07 -9.99 42.68
CA GLU A 293 -15.46 -9.57 42.43
C GLU A 293 -15.64 -8.11 41.95
N TYR A 294 -14.53 -7.41 41.68
CA TYR A 294 -14.45 -6.00 41.30
C TYR A 294 -14.64 -5.76 39.79
N GLU A 295 -14.22 -6.69 38.93
CA GLU A 295 -14.37 -6.56 37.46
C GLU A 295 -15.78 -6.86 36.95
N LYS A 296 -16.65 -7.47 37.76
CA LYS A 296 -18.02 -7.81 37.37
C LYS A 296 -18.98 -6.60 37.36
N ASN A 297 -18.63 -5.52 38.07
CA ASN A 297 -19.56 -4.43 38.37
C ASN A 297 -19.30 -3.13 37.58
N HIS A 298 -18.29 -3.05 36.70
CA HIS A 298 -17.93 -1.80 36.00
C HIS A 298 -17.62 -1.98 34.50
N ALA A 299 -18.52 -2.61 33.75
CA ALA A 299 -18.53 -2.54 32.28
C ALA A 299 -19.52 -1.45 31.80
N PRO A 300 -19.11 -0.43 31.02
CA PRO A 300 -20.04 0.36 30.24
C PRO A 300 -20.15 -0.15 28.80
N MET A 301 -21.39 -0.09 28.30
CA MET A 301 -21.91 -0.49 26.99
C MET A 301 -21.08 -0.06 25.77
N ALA A 302 -20.89 -1.01 24.85
CA ALA A 302 -20.71 -0.74 23.41
C ALA A 302 -21.16 -1.96 22.57
N GLN A 303 -22.44 -2.33 22.66
CA GLN A 303 -23.12 -3.09 21.62
C GLN A 303 -23.66 -2.10 20.59
N ASN A 304 -23.02 -2.04 19.40
CA ASN A 304 -23.66 -1.89 18.08
C ASN A 304 -22.60 -1.60 16.99
N SER A 305 -22.19 -2.64 16.27
CA SER A 305 -21.59 -2.56 14.94
C SER A 305 -21.87 -3.87 14.20
N PRO A 306 -22.69 -3.86 13.13
CA PRO A 306 -23.13 -5.09 12.47
C PRO A 306 -22.13 -5.47 11.37
N THR A 307 -21.12 -6.25 11.73
CA THR A 307 -20.29 -7.00 10.77
C THR A 307 -19.73 -8.19 11.51
N LEU A 308 -20.45 -9.32 11.49
CA LEU A 308 -19.91 -10.69 11.62
C LEU A 308 -21.09 -11.69 11.73
N ILE A 309 -21.91 -11.78 10.70
CA ILE A 309 -22.69 -13.00 10.42
C ILE A 309 -22.72 -13.13 8.90
N TYR A 310 -21.90 -14.01 8.34
CA TYR A 310 -22.21 -14.75 7.12
C TYR A 310 -21.31 -16.01 7.05
N ASP A 311 -22.02 -17.13 7.15
CA ASP A 311 -21.78 -18.48 6.62
C ASP A 311 -20.72 -19.40 7.25
N TYR A 312 -21.17 -20.04 8.34
CA TYR A 312 -20.77 -21.39 8.75
C TYR A 312 -22.01 -22.31 8.81
N GLU A 313 -22.92 -22.20 7.84
CA GLU A 313 -24.07 -23.10 7.72
C GLU A 313 -24.15 -23.62 6.28
N THR A 314 -23.34 -24.63 5.99
CA THR A 314 -23.55 -25.50 4.82
C THR A 314 -22.91 -26.87 5.07
N GLU A 315 -23.25 -27.53 6.18
CA GLU A 315 -22.96 -28.98 6.33
C GLU A 315 -23.85 -29.75 7.33
N THR A 316 -24.98 -29.21 7.77
CA THR A 316 -25.91 -29.90 8.70
C THR A 316 -27.37 -29.94 8.24
N GLY A 317 -27.62 -29.83 6.93
CA GLY A 317 -28.97 -29.83 6.34
C GLY A 317 -29.45 -31.17 5.74
N ALA A 318 -28.75 -32.29 5.94
CA ALA A 318 -29.05 -33.55 5.25
C ALA A 318 -29.47 -34.72 6.17
N VAL A 319 -29.84 -34.47 7.44
CA VAL A 319 -30.15 -35.56 8.40
C VAL A 319 -31.50 -35.40 9.13
N PHE A 320 -32.27 -34.33 8.88
CA PHE A 320 -33.49 -34.06 9.67
C PHE A 320 -34.77 -33.83 8.83
N ASP A 321 -34.97 -34.63 7.78
CA ASP A 321 -36.16 -34.53 6.90
C ASP A 321 -36.91 -35.87 6.72
N SER A 322 -36.72 -36.83 7.62
CA SER A 322 -37.39 -38.16 7.51
C SER A 322 -38.37 -38.50 8.63
N LEU A 323 -38.67 -37.61 9.59
CA LEU A 323 -39.57 -37.93 10.70
C LEU A 323 -40.36 -36.70 11.19
N ASP A 324 -41.35 -36.24 10.43
CA ASP A 324 -42.65 -35.81 10.99
C ASP A 324 -43.61 -35.37 9.87
N GLY A 325 -44.44 -36.31 9.42
CA GLY A 325 -45.38 -36.07 8.33
C GLY A 325 -46.38 -37.20 8.16
N LYS A 326 -46.97 -37.69 9.27
CA LYS A 326 -48.11 -38.61 9.22
C LYS A 326 -49.15 -38.27 10.31
N SER A 327 -50.30 -37.81 9.83
CA SER A 327 -51.64 -38.03 10.37
C SER A 327 -52.22 -37.08 11.44
N SER A 328 -52.98 -36.08 10.98
CA SER A 328 -54.39 -35.83 11.35
C SER A 328 -55.00 -34.93 10.25
N MET A 329 -56.21 -35.08 9.71
CA MET A 329 -57.39 -35.88 10.04
C MET A 329 -58.24 -36.00 8.74
N LEU A 330 -58.90 -37.17 8.58
CA LEU A 330 -59.88 -37.55 7.54
C LEU A 330 -59.34 -37.95 6.16
#